data_AF-A0A075KEN7-F1
#
_entry.id   AF-A0A075KEN7-F1
#
_cell.length_a   1.000
_cell.length_b   1.000
_cell.length_c   1.000
_cell.angle_alpha   90.00
_cell.angle_beta   90.00
_cell.angle_gamma   90.00
#
_symmetry.space_group_name_H-M   'P 1'
#
loop_
_entity.id
_entity.type
_entity.pdbx_description
1 polymer ?
#
loop_
_entity_poly.entity_id
_entity_poly.type
_entity_poly.pdbx_seq_one_letter_code
_entity_poly.pdbx_strand_id
1 'polypeptide(L)' 'MSQNHIKFGGVGFNAKVPTTKINRFVNNLPETKKQSLFQVAEELKSAGMIEETKNFTHKHNKGVDYFVEEF' A
#
# COMPACT_ATOMS: atom_id res chain seq x y z
N MET A 1 -4.64 14.22 16.78
CA MET A 1 -3.67 13.38 16.05
C MET A 1 -4.37 12.88 14.80
N SER A 2 -4.04 13.40 13.63
CA SER A 2 -4.74 13.07 12.37
C SER A 2 -4.12 11.80 11.78
N GLN A 3 -4.84 10.69 11.82
CA GLN A 3 -4.44 9.44 11.18
C GLN A 3 -4.67 9.58 9.67
N ASN A 4 -3.59 9.69 8.89
CA ASN A 4 -3.67 9.76 7.44
C ASN A 4 -3.79 8.33 6.87
N HIS A 5 -4.95 7.97 6.36
CA HIS A 5 -5.20 6.69 5.71
C HIS A 5 -5.07 6.83 4.19
N ILE A 6 -4.15 6.08 3.58
CA ILE A 6 -4.02 5.98 2.13
C ILE A 6 -4.77 4.70 1.71
N LYS A 7 -5.65 4.80 0.71
CA LYS A 7 -6.44 3.67 0.18
C LYS A 7 -5.97 3.34 -1.24
N PHE A 8 -5.64 2.08 -1.51
CA PHE A 8 -5.28 1.60 -2.85
C PHE A 8 -5.89 0.22 -3.09
N GLY A 9 -6.55 0.00 -4.23
CA GLY A 9 -7.04 -1.33 -4.65
C GLY A 9 -7.98 -2.04 -3.67
N GLY A 10 -8.65 -1.32 -2.77
CA GLY A 10 -9.46 -1.91 -1.70
C GLY A 10 -8.67 -2.31 -0.45
N VAL A 11 -7.34 -2.12 -0.43
CA VAL A 11 -6.46 -2.29 0.72
C VAL A 11 -6.17 -0.93 1.35
N GLY A 12 -6.51 -0.78 2.63
CA GLY A 12 -6.14 0.39 3.42
C GLY A 12 -4.77 0.22 4.06
N PHE A 13 -3.99 1.30 4.11
CA PHE A 13 -2.71 1.30 4.82
C PHE A 13 -2.72 2.31 5.97
N ASN A 14 -2.12 1.92 7.08
CA ASN A 14 -1.84 2.78 8.22
C ASN A 14 -0.38 3.23 8.19
N ALA A 15 -0.15 4.54 8.21
CA ALA A 15 1.18 5.10 8.36
C ALA A 15 1.67 4.94 9.80
N LYS A 16 2.83 4.27 9.99
CA LYS A 16 3.51 4.17 11.30
C LYS A 16 4.44 5.34 11.59
N VAL A 17 4.79 6.10 10.56
CA VAL A 17 5.72 7.23 10.62
C VAL A 17 5.06 8.51 10.07
N PRO A 18 5.58 9.70 10.43
CA PRO A 18 5.10 10.95 9.86
C PRO A 18 5.19 10.95 8.33
N THR A 19 4.21 11.56 7.66
CA THR A 19 4.14 11.63 6.20
C THR A 19 5.41 12.23 5.57
N THR A 20 6.08 13.16 6.26
CA THR A 20 7.36 13.71 5.80
C THR A 20 8.45 12.65 5.64
N LYS A 21 8.47 11.62 6.52
CA LYS A 21 9.42 10.49 6.40
C LYS A 21 9.05 9.59 5.24
N ILE A 22 7.76 9.31 5.05
CA ILE A 22 7.24 8.55 3.90
C ILE A 22 7.65 9.24 2.60
N ASN A 23 7.37 10.53 2.45
CA ASN A 23 7.69 11.28 1.24
C ASN A 23 9.20 11.30 0.95
N ARG A 24 10.04 11.46 1.98
CA ARG A 24 11.50 11.37 1.82
C ARG A 24 11.94 9.98 1.36
N PHE A 25 11.37 8.94 1.95
CA PHE A 25 11.66 7.56 1.55
C PHE A 25 11.26 7.31 0.08
N VAL A 26 10.04 7.67 -0.30
CA VAL A 26 9.54 7.54 -1.67
C VAL A 26 10.41 8.31 -2.65
N ASN A 27 10.82 9.54 -2.34
CA ASN A 27 11.69 10.33 -3.21
C ASN A 27 13.06 9.68 -3.43
N ASN A 28 13.59 9.00 -2.41
CA ASN A 28 14.86 8.29 -2.47
C ASN A 28 14.77 6.90 -3.11
N LEU A 29 13.57 6.41 -3.46
CA LEU A 29 13.43 5.15 -4.18
C LEU A 29 13.98 5.28 -5.61
N PRO A 30 14.55 4.19 -6.16
CA PRO A 30 14.91 4.11 -7.58
C PRO A 30 13.70 4.45 -8.47
N GLU A 31 13.93 5.11 -9.61
CA GLU A 31 12.85 5.49 -10.53
C GLU A 31 12.02 4.30 -10.98
N THR A 32 12.65 3.14 -11.20
CA THR A 32 11.97 1.89 -11.54
C THR A 32 10.90 1.50 -10.51
N LYS A 33 11.20 1.64 -9.21
CA LYS A 33 10.27 1.33 -8.12
C LYS A 33 9.19 2.38 -7.90
N LYS A 34 9.41 3.61 -8.38
CA LYS A 34 8.43 4.71 -8.31
C LYS A 34 7.38 4.64 -9.41
N GLN A 35 7.58 3.83 -10.45
CA GLN A 35 6.64 3.68 -11.56
C GLN A 35 5.33 2.99 -11.17
N SER A 36 5.34 2.21 -10.08
CA SER A 36 4.16 1.48 -9.61
C SER A 36 3.87 1.80 -8.15
N LEU A 37 2.64 2.25 -7.86
CA LEU A 37 2.17 2.47 -6.49
C LEU A 37 2.22 1.19 -5.65
N PHE A 38 2.05 0.02 -6.27
CA PHE A 38 2.19 -1.27 -5.58
C PHE A 38 3.63 -1.49 -5.11
N GLN A 39 4.62 -1.28 -5.97
CA GLN A 39 6.03 -1.39 -5.59
C GLN A 39 6.41 -0.37 -4.51
N VAL A 40 5.93 0.87 -4.63
CA VAL A 40 6.14 1.88 -3.57
C VAL A 40 5.54 1.43 -2.24
N ALA A 41 4.34 0.85 -2.24
CA ALA A 41 3.70 0.32 -1.04
C ALA A 41 4.46 -0.87 -0.45
N GLU A 42 4.96 -1.80 -1.28
CA GLU A 42 5.79 -2.91 -0.83
C GLU A 42 7.08 -2.44 -0.18
N GLU A 43 7.78 -1.46 -0.77
CA GLU A 43 9.00 -0.91 -0.19
C GLU A 43 8.72 -0.20 1.15
N LEU A 44 7.63 0.56 1.23
CA LEU A 44 7.20 1.21 2.47
C LEU A 44 6.82 0.19 3.56
N LYS A 45 6.20 -0.94 3.18
CA LYS A 45 5.86 -2.04 4.08
C LYS A 45 7.12 -2.76 4.56
N SER A 46 8.02 -3.09 3.64
CA SER A 46 9.32 -3.73 3.91
C SER A 46 10.19 -2.87 4.83
N ALA A 47 10.15 -1.54 4.65
CA ALA A 47 10.81 -0.58 5.52
C ALA A 47 10.07 -0.33 6.87
N GLY A 48 8.95 -1.02 7.12
CA GLY A 48 8.15 -0.88 8.33
C GLY A 48 7.45 0.47 8.51
N MET A 49 7.35 1.26 7.44
CA MET A 49 6.77 2.62 7.47
C MET A 49 5.25 2.62 7.38
N ILE A 50 4.68 1.59 6.75
CA ILE A 50 3.23 1.40 6.65
C ILE A 50 2.85 -0.02 7.08
N GLU A 51 1.59 -0.18 7.46
CA GLU A 51 0.97 -1.45 7.78
C GLU A 51 -0.29 -1.64 6.94
N GLU A 52 -0.50 -2.85 6.44
CA GLU A 52 -1.77 -3.22 5.84
C GLU A 52 -2.84 -3.31 6.93
N THR A 53 -3.96 -2.65 6.69
CA THR A 53 -5.15 -2.81 7.51
C THR A 53 -5.95 -4.00 6.99
N LYS A 54 -6.51 -4.81 7.89
CA LYS A 54 -7.38 -5.96 7.54
C LYS A 54 -8.70 -5.57 6.84
N ASN A 55 -8.89 -4.29 6.52
CA ASN A 55 -10.05 -3.81 5.79
C ASN A 55 -9.82 -4.01 4.29
N PHE A 56 -9.84 -5.27 3.85
CA PHE A 56 -10.09 -5.60 2.46
C PHE A 56 -11.52 -5.16 2.15
N THR A 57 -11.68 -4.01 1.51
CA THR A 57 -12.97 -3.62 1.00
C THR A 57 -13.19 -4.43 -0.27
N HIS A 58 -13.65 -5.69 -0.11
CA HIS A 58 -14.21 -6.48 -1.21
C HIS A 58 -15.45 -5.76 -1.73
N LYS A 59 -15.28 -4.76 -2.59
CA LYS A 59 -16.35 -4.37 -3.50
C LYS A 59 -16.41 -5.44 -4.56
N HIS A 60 -17.24 -6.45 -4.30
CA HIS A 60 -17.63 -7.47 -5.24
C HIS A 60 -18.37 -6.78 -6.41
N ASN A 61 -17.62 -6.23 -7.37
CA ASN A 61 -18.16 -6.02 -8.70
C ASN A 61 -18.39 -7.42 -9.25
N LYS A 62 -19.65 -7.86 -9.31
CA LYS A 62 -20.07 -9.09 -10.01
C LYS A 62 -19.35 -9.14 -11.36
N GLY A 63 -18.34 -10.00 -11.52
CA GLY A 63 -17.80 -10.27 -12.84
C GLY A 63 -16.38 -10.80 -12.97
N VAL A 64 -15.51 -10.76 -11.95
CA VAL A 64 -14.15 -11.30 -12.13
C VAL A 64 -13.57 -11.87 -10.82
N ASP A 65 -13.92 -13.12 -10.52
CA ASP A 65 -13.16 -13.96 -9.59
C ASP A 65 -12.05 -14.68 -10.37
N TYR A 66 -10.80 -14.27 -10.17
CA TYR A 66 -9.66 -15.15 -10.42
C TYR A 66 -9.12 -15.58 -9.06
N PHE A 67 -9.57 -16.75 -8.61
CA PHE A 67 -8.90 -17.52 -7.59
C PHE A 67 -7.50 -17.87 -8.11
N VAL A 68 -6.46 -17.43 -7.42
CA VAL A 68 -5.13 -18.03 -7.57
C VAL A 68 -5.00 -18.96 -6.37
N GLU A 69 -5.36 -20.23 -6.56
CA GLU A 69 -4.96 -21.30 -5.65
C GLU A 69 -3.44 -21.48 -5.81
N GLU A 70 -2.68 -21.27 -4.73
CA GLU A 70 -1.31 -21.78 -4.66
C GLU A 70 -1.38 -23.29 -4.37
N PHE A 71 -0.65 -24.06 -5.20
CA PHE A 71 -0.62 -25.53 -5.26
C PHE A 71 -0.18 -26.22 -3.95
#